data_AF-D5ENR5-F1
#
_entry.id   AF-D5ENR5-F1
#
_cell.length_a   1.000
_cell.length_b   1.000
_cell.length_c   1.000
_cell.angle_alpha   90.00
_cell.angle_beta   90.00
_cell.angle_gamma   90.00
#
_symmetry.space_group_name_H-M   'P 1'
#
loop_
_entity.id
_entity.type
_entity.pdbx_description
1 polymer ?
#
loop_
_entity_poly.entity_id
_entity_poly.type
_entity_poly.pdbx_seq_one_letter_code
_entity_poly.pdbx_strand_id
1 'polypeptide(L)'
;MFENTRHVFEHLLAPIVAAQIFLFVLVYFTVVRRRIATAYKLYLCFLASFILFLILRPVQHFWKDPTSSILLFRMTLLFAVAIPSLLVAGFLQSGVRPSRKLYIWCFGGGLLVALGYDLFICGAWGLYGLSPERLSWLPVEVKVSVAHQIQIAGAVLLLVLPCSYLIARELRGNRNRKQLAFLLGAWLFGVLLALGTSKLFDFSIYYIGSIVSALCWAWAVYQDVHDMKGKVSLLKEELQLLVQSGDASIAPDVEKLLGDLEELSEGNLAVYKMRVREILSMLTDATIQAGGDSDMLVRRNADLGQKIDSSSDPDEMRAVVRSEAVELSEMIAEIPEQRASATVERAKAYIEAHFAEDLNVDSIAGALGLSRSHLMREFKKGSGHTVNQFLTTYRIEQAKVLLADKSVTDTAFDVGYNNSNYFSTVFKKQTGMSPVQFQESLKG
;
A
#
# COMPACT_ATOMS: atom_id res chain seq x y z
N MET A 1 40.51 -10.42 19.52
CA MET A 1 39.84 -9.86 18.33
C MET A 1 38.31 -9.91 18.48
N PHE A 2 37.73 -11.08 18.78
CA PHE A 2 36.28 -11.29 18.93
C PHE A 2 35.57 -10.51 20.05
N GLU A 3 36.19 -10.33 21.22
CA GLU A 3 35.60 -9.53 22.31
C GLU A 3 35.48 -8.04 21.96
N ASN A 4 36.48 -7.50 21.25
CA ASN A 4 36.48 -6.10 20.85
C ASN A 4 35.43 -5.84 19.75
N THR A 5 35.25 -6.77 18.81
CA THR A 5 34.18 -6.67 17.81
C THR A 5 32.78 -6.81 18.43
N ARG A 6 32.59 -7.71 19.40
CA ARG A 6 31.32 -7.84 20.12
C ARG A 6 30.97 -6.57 20.90
N HIS A 7 31.94 -6.03 21.64
CA HIS A 7 31.76 -4.80 22.41
C HIS A 7 31.38 -3.61 21.51
N VAL A 8 32.08 -3.44 20.38
CA VAL A 8 31.76 -2.40 19.39
C VAL A 8 30.36 -2.60 18.81
N PHE A 9 29.99 -3.84 18.48
CA PHE A 9 28.66 -4.13 17.96
C PHE A 9 27.55 -3.75 18.95
N GLU A 10 27.67 -4.17 20.21
CA GLU A 10 26.64 -4.01 21.24
C GLU A 10 26.47 -2.57 21.71
N HIS A 11 27.56 -1.83 21.84
CA HIS A 11 27.55 -0.49 22.42
C HIS A 11 27.46 0.62 21.38
N LEU A 12 27.84 0.35 20.12
CA LEU A 12 27.89 1.35 19.06
C LEU A 12 27.01 0.97 17.87
N LEU A 13 27.31 -0.15 17.20
CA LEU A 13 26.70 -0.44 15.90
C LEU A 13 25.21 -0.73 15.99
N ALA A 14 24.81 -1.67 16.85
CA ALA A 14 23.42 -2.11 16.93
C ALA A 14 22.44 -1.00 17.38
N PRO A 15 22.75 -0.17 18.40
CA PRO A 15 21.89 0.96 18.76
C PRO A 15 21.75 2.00 17.63
N ILE A 16 22.85 2.31 16.91
CA ILE A 16 22.84 3.28 15.81
C ILE A 16 22.00 2.76 14.64
N VAL A 17 22.21 1.51 14.23
CA VAL A 17 21.46 0.88 13.14
C VAL A 17 19.96 0.83 13.47
N ALA A 18 19.60 0.41 14.69
CA ALA A 18 18.21 0.44 15.13
C ALA A 18 17.62 1.86 15.09
N ALA A 19 18.35 2.85 15.60
CA ALA A 19 17.91 4.24 15.60
C ALA A 19 17.68 4.79 14.18
N GLN A 20 18.54 4.44 13.22
CA GLN A 20 18.37 4.82 11.82
C GLN A 20 17.10 4.22 11.20
N ILE A 21 16.81 2.94 11.45
CA ILE A 21 15.58 2.31 10.93
C ILE A 21 14.35 2.98 11.54
N PHE A 22 14.34 3.24 12.86
CA PHE A 22 13.25 3.96 13.50
C PHE A 22 13.13 5.40 13.02
N LEU A 23 14.23 6.06 12.64
CA LEU A 23 14.19 7.40 12.04
C LEU A 23 13.46 7.38 10.69
N PHE A 24 13.69 6.38 9.84
CA PHE A 24 12.91 6.23 8.60
C PHE A 24 11.41 6.06 8.88
N VAL A 25 11.07 5.24 9.88
CA VAL A 25 9.67 5.07 10.33
C VAL A 25 9.11 6.40 10.86
N LEU A 26 9.87 7.17 11.62
CA LEU A 26 9.48 8.49 12.11
C LEU A 26 9.26 9.49 10.96
N VAL A 27 10.14 9.50 9.94
CA VAL A 27 9.98 10.35 8.75
C VAL A 27 8.69 9.99 8.00
N TYR A 28 8.41 8.69 7.83
CA TYR A 28 7.14 8.25 7.24
C TYR A 28 5.95 8.82 7.99
N PHE A 29 5.93 8.64 9.31
CA PHE A 29 4.85 9.15 10.13
C PHE A 29 4.76 10.69 9.99
N THR A 30 5.86 11.44 10.13
CA THR A 30 5.88 12.92 10.05
C THR A 30 5.42 13.49 8.71
N VAL A 31 5.80 12.86 7.60
CA VAL A 31 5.57 13.40 6.25
C VAL A 31 4.30 12.84 5.63
N VAL A 32 4.09 11.53 5.66
CA VAL A 32 3.02 10.86 4.91
C VAL A 32 1.71 10.83 5.68
N ARG A 33 1.75 10.61 6.99
CA ARG A 33 0.55 10.36 7.82
C ARG A 33 0.04 11.58 8.60
N ARG A 34 0.42 12.79 8.19
CA ARG A 34 0.28 14.06 8.95
C ARG A 34 -1.16 14.46 9.36
N ARG A 35 -2.21 13.81 8.83
CA ARG A 35 -3.63 14.08 9.13
C ARG A 35 -4.50 12.84 9.43
N ILE A 36 -3.94 11.76 9.97
CA ILE A 36 -4.70 10.51 10.25
C ILE A 36 -4.55 10.12 11.74
N ALA A 37 -5.64 10.27 12.50
CA ALA A 37 -5.88 9.74 13.86
C ALA A 37 -5.03 10.28 15.05
N THR A 38 -5.66 10.34 16.22
CA THR A 38 -5.09 10.80 17.50
C THR A 38 -3.93 9.93 18.03
N ALA A 39 -3.91 8.63 17.70
CA ALA A 39 -2.86 7.69 18.10
C ALA A 39 -1.47 8.07 17.56
N TYR A 40 -1.42 8.81 16.46
CA TYR A 40 -0.20 9.23 15.79
C TYR A 40 0.74 10.06 16.68
N LYS A 41 0.20 10.99 17.48
CA LYS A 41 1.01 11.83 18.37
C LYS A 41 1.80 10.98 19.38
N LEU A 42 1.19 9.89 19.83
CA LEU A 42 1.80 8.94 20.75
C LEU A 42 2.86 8.07 20.05
N TYR A 43 2.67 7.70 18.79
CA TYR A 43 3.72 7.04 18.01
C TYR A 43 4.91 7.95 17.75
N LEU A 44 4.70 9.24 17.46
CA LEU A 44 5.80 10.21 17.37
C LEU A 44 6.54 10.33 18.70
N CYS A 45 5.79 10.44 19.80
CA CYS A 45 6.36 10.50 21.14
C CYS A 45 7.22 9.26 21.43
N PHE A 46 6.70 8.06 21.15
CA PHE A 46 7.44 6.80 21.26
C PHE A 46 8.69 6.80 20.37
N LEU A 47 8.56 7.05 19.07
CA LEU A 47 9.68 6.98 18.12
C LEU A 47 10.78 7.98 18.47
N ALA A 48 10.43 9.23 18.78
CA ALA A 48 11.40 10.26 19.16
C ALA A 48 12.13 9.90 20.47
N SER A 49 11.38 9.51 21.51
CA SER A 49 11.96 9.11 22.80
C SER A 49 12.80 7.83 22.67
N PHE A 50 12.38 6.87 21.85
CA PHE A 50 13.09 5.61 21.66
C PHE A 50 14.35 5.76 20.81
N ILE A 51 14.32 6.58 19.76
CA ILE A 51 15.52 6.93 18.98
C ILE A 51 16.54 7.62 19.90
N LEU A 52 16.10 8.58 20.71
CA LEU A 52 16.98 9.25 21.67
C LEU A 52 17.56 8.26 22.71
N PHE A 53 16.73 7.36 23.23
CA PHE A 53 17.18 6.27 24.11
C PHE A 53 18.29 5.41 23.48
N LEU A 54 18.17 5.07 22.20
CA LEU A 54 19.14 4.25 21.47
C LEU A 54 20.44 5.01 21.21
N ILE A 55 20.37 6.26 20.75
CA ILE A 55 21.54 7.11 20.43
C ILE A 55 22.36 7.42 21.68
N LEU A 56 21.70 7.58 22.84
CA LEU A 56 22.39 7.87 24.09
C LEU A 56 23.26 6.70 24.59
N ARG A 57 23.12 5.47 24.08
CA ARG A 57 24.01 4.34 24.42
C ARG A 57 25.45 4.56 23.90
N PRO A 58 25.66 4.83 22.59
CA PRO A 58 26.96 5.27 22.08
C PRO A 58 27.54 6.47 22.83
N VAL A 59 26.71 7.48 23.11
CA VAL A 59 27.15 8.69 23.84
C VAL A 59 27.66 8.34 25.24
N GLN A 60 26.91 7.51 25.98
CA GLN A 60 27.32 6.99 27.29
C GLN A 60 28.67 6.27 27.22
N HIS A 61 28.90 5.50 26.16
CA HIS A 61 30.15 4.77 25.96
C HIS A 61 31.34 5.71 25.71
N PHE A 62 31.20 6.71 24.83
CA PHE A 62 32.26 7.67 24.53
C PHE A 62 32.56 8.63 25.68
N TRP A 63 31.53 9.08 26.40
CA TRP A 63 31.67 10.06 27.48
C TRP A 63 32.24 9.46 28.77
N LYS A 64 32.28 8.12 28.89
CA LYS A 64 32.66 7.41 30.13
C LYS A 64 31.95 8.00 31.36
N ASP A 65 30.63 8.14 31.24
CA ASP A 65 29.75 8.83 32.20
C ASP A 65 29.98 8.40 33.66
N PRO A 66 30.69 9.22 34.48
CA PRO A 66 31.11 8.81 35.82
C PRO A 66 29.98 8.85 36.84
N THR A 67 28.89 9.59 36.56
CA THR A 67 27.71 9.72 37.43
C THR A 67 26.55 8.87 36.98
N SER A 68 26.71 8.08 35.90
CA SER A 68 25.67 7.29 35.26
C SER A 68 24.41 8.08 34.91
N SER A 69 24.51 9.41 34.80
CA SER A 69 23.41 10.32 34.51
C SER A 69 22.70 10.00 33.18
N ILE A 70 23.48 9.61 32.16
CA ILE A 70 22.98 9.21 30.85
C ILE A 70 22.22 7.88 30.95
N LEU A 71 22.69 6.94 31.76
CA LEU A 71 21.99 5.66 31.97
C LEU A 71 20.61 5.90 32.59
N LEU A 72 20.56 6.67 33.67
CA LEU A 72 19.32 6.96 34.40
C LEU A 72 18.34 7.67 33.47
N PHE A 73 18.77 8.74 32.80
CA PHE A 73 17.93 9.47 31.84
C PHE A 73 17.39 8.57 30.73
N ARG A 74 18.21 7.65 30.19
CA ARG A 74 17.75 6.69 29.19
C ARG A 74 16.65 5.79 29.74
N MET A 75 16.83 5.22 30.92
CA MET A 75 15.83 4.32 31.51
C MET A 75 14.55 5.06 31.88
N THR A 76 14.66 6.29 32.40
CA THR A 76 13.50 7.16 32.60
C THR A 76 12.77 7.42 31.29
N LEU A 77 13.49 7.77 30.22
CA LEU A 77 12.91 8.06 28.91
C LEU A 77 12.19 6.83 28.32
N LEU A 78 12.77 5.63 28.46
CA LEU A 78 12.18 4.39 27.98
C LEU A 78 10.88 4.05 28.71
N PHE A 79 10.89 4.05 30.05
CA PHE A 79 9.76 3.56 30.85
C PHE A 79 8.71 4.63 31.14
N ALA A 80 9.08 5.90 31.33
CA ALA A 80 8.12 6.95 31.65
C ALA A 80 7.46 7.56 30.40
N VAL A 81 8.10 7.47 29.23
CA VAL A 81 7.63 8.12 28.00
C VAL A 81 7.41 7.12 26.88
N ALA A 82 8.44 6.39 26.46
CA ALA A 82 8.39 5.58 25.24
C ALA A 82 7.35 4.45 25.34
N ILE A 83 7.55 3.52 26.29
CA ILE A 83 6.67 2.35 26.48
C ILE A 83 5.21 2.76 26.75
N PRO A 84 4.90 3.72 27.64
CA PRO A 84 3.53 4.18 27.84
C PRO A 84 2.90 4.76 26.58
N SER A 85 3.65 5.56 25.81
CA SER A 85 3.16 6.15 24.57
C SER A 85 2.83 5.06 23.55
N LEU A 86 3.72 4.07 23.39
CA LEU A 86 3.50 2.92 22.52
C LEU A 86 2.27 2.11 22.93
N LEU A 87 2.12 1.84 24.23
CA LEU A 87 1.00 1.06 24.74
C LEU A 87 -0.35 1.74 24.48
N VAL A 88 -0.47 3.02 24.84
CA VAL A 88 -1.71 3.77 24.63
C VAL A 88 -2.04 3.91 23.15
N ALA A 89 -1.02 4.11 22.30
CA ALA A 89 -1.20 4.13 20.86
C ALA A 89 -1.75 2.79 20.33
N GLY A 90 -1.25 1.66 20.85
CA GLY A 90 -1.75 0.33 20.52
C GLY A 90 -3.22 0.15 20.89
N PHE A 91 -3.65 0.58 22.08
CA PHE A 91 -5.07 0.54 22.47
C PHE A 91 -5.96 1.37 21.54
N LEU A 92 -5.56 2.61 21.25
CA LEU A 92 -6.30 3.49 20.35
C LEU A 92 -6.43 2.89 18.96
N GLN A 93 -5.35 2.29 18.45
CA GLN A 93 -5.35 1.68 17.13
C GLN A 93 -6.24 0.44 17.08
N SER A 94 -6.34 -0.32 18.17
CA SER A 94 -7.28 -1.44 18.33
C SER A 94 -8.74 -1.04 18.56
N GLY A 95 -9.08 0.22 18.29
CA GLY A 95 -10.43 0.77 18.49
C GLY A 95 -10.85 0.86 19.96
N VAL A 96 -9.93 0.67 20.90
CA VAL A 96 -10.19 0.81 22.34
C VAL A 96 -9.95 2.26 22.73
N ARG A 97 -11.02 3.00 23.01
CA ARG A 97 -10.90 4.36 23.54
C ARG A 97 -10.37 4.29 24.98
N PRO A 98 -9.13 4.73 25.27
CA PRO A 98 -8.55 4.62 26.59
C PRO A 98 -9.30 5.54 27.56
N SER A 99 -9.71 5.02 28.71
CA SER A 99 -10.22 5.85 29.79
C SER A 99 -9.09 6.68 30.40
N ARG A 100 -9.42 7.78 31.09
CA ARG A 100 -8.44 8.57 31.85
C ARG A 100 -7.64 7.70 32.84
N LYS A 101 -8.28 6.66 33.41
CA LYS A 101 -7.63 5.69 34.30
C LYS A 101 -6.55 4.89 33.58
N LEU A 102 -6.78 4.48 32.32
CA LEU A 102 -5.78 3.75 31.54
C LEU A 102 -4.55 4.62 31.24
N TYR A 103 -4.74 5.90 30.89
CA TYR A 103 -3.62 6.84 30.73
C TYR A 103 -2.79 6.98 32.01
N ILE A 104 -3.45 7.17 33.16
CA ILE A 104 -2.78 7.28 34.46
C ILE A 104 -2.02 5.99 34.78
N TRP A 105 -2.61 4.83 34.48
CA TRP A 105 -1.97 3.55 34.73
C TRP A 105 -0.73 3.36 33.84
N CYS A 106 -0.82 3.66 32.54
CA CYS A 106 0.31 3.52 31.62
C CYS A 106 1.46 4.47 31.98
N PHE A 107 1.20 5.77 32.06
CA PHE A 107 2.24 6.78 32.30
C PHE A 107 2.69 6.81 33.76
N GLY A 108 1.77 6.68 34.71
CA GLY A 108 2.09 6.61 36.13
C GLY A 108 2.83 5.32 36.50
N GLY A 109 2.38 4.17 35.98
CA GLY A 109 3.08 2.90 36.14
C GLY A 109 4.47 2.92 35.50
N GLY A 110 4.59 3.49 34.30
CA GLY A 110 5.87 3.70 33.63
C GLY A 110 6.83 4.57 34.44
N LEU A 111 6.35 5.69 34.99
CA LEU A 111 7.14 6.56 35.86
C LEU A 111 7.58 5.84 37.15
N LEU A 112 6.70 5.03 37.77
CA LEU A 112 7.06 4.25 38.95
C LEU A 112 8.16 3.21 38.66
N VAL A 113 8.09 2.54 37.51
CA VAL A 113 9.14 1.61 37.07
C VAL A 113 10.47 2.35 36.88
N ALA A 114 10.44 3.50 36.21
CA ALA A 114 11.63 4.34 36.01
C ALA A 114 12.26 4.78 37.34
N LEU A 115 11.47 5.39 38.23
CA LEU A 115 11.95 5.86 39.52
C LEU A 115 12.45 4.72 40.41
N GLY A 116 11.76 3.57 40.39
CA GLY A 116 12.20 2.37 41.10
C GLY A 116 13.54 1.86 40.58
N TYR A 117 13.71 1.77 39.25
CA TYR A 117 14.98 1.40 38.64
C TYR A 117 16.11 2.36 39.07
N ASP A 118 15.89 3.67 38.92
CA ASP A 118 16.88 4.70 39.19
C ASP A 118 17.28 4.71 40.67
N LEU A 119 16.31 4.55 41.58
CA LEU A 119 16.55 4.48 43.02
C LEU A 119 17.49 3.32 43.39
N PHE A 120 17.23 2.13 42.86
CA PHE A 120 18.03 0.94 43.16
C PHE A 120 19.41 0.98 42.51
N ILE A 121 19.54 1.55 41.30
CA ILE A 121 20.85 1.78 40.67
C ILE A 121 21.67 2.77 41.48
N CYS A 122 21.10 3.93 41.81
CA CYS A 122 21.81 4.96 42.56
C CYS A 122 22.19 4.47 43.96
N GLY A 123 21.28 3.79 44.65
CA GLY A 123 21.54 3.19 45.95
C GLY A 123 22.62 2.11 45.91
N ALA A 124 22.62 1.24 44.90
CA ALA A 124 23.60 0.17 44.78
C ALA A 124 25.00 0.68 44.40
N TRP A 125 25.10 1.79 43.68
CA TRP A 125 26.36 2.39 43.24
C TRP A 125 26.85 3.57 44.10
N GLY A 126 26.09 3.96 45.13
CA GLY A 126 26.51 5.07 46.00
C GLY A 126 26.36 6.46 45.36
N LEU A 127 25.47 6.62 44.37
CA LEU A 127 25.35 7.84 43.57
C LEU A 127 24.40 8.87 44.20
N TYR A 128 24.64 10.16 43.94
CA TYR A 128 23.78 11.28 44.39
C TYR A 128 23.50 11.30 45.90
N GLY A 129 24.42 10.77 46.71
CA GLY A 129 24.24 10.68 48.16
C GLY A 129 23.23 9.60 48.58
N LEU A 130 22.83 8.70 47.69
CA LEU A 130 22.12 7.47 48.03
C LEU A 130 23.16 6.40 48.35
N SER A 131 22.92 5.62 49.40
CA SER A 131 23.73 4.46 49.77
C SER A 131 22.81 3.35 50.28
N PRO A 132 23.27 2.09 50.31
CA PRO A 132 22.45 0.98 50.85
C PRO A 132 22.01 1.25 52.29
N GLU A 133 22.85 1.88 53.10
CA GLU A 133 22.56 2.25 54.49
C GLU A 133 21.42 3.27 54.60
N ARG A 134 21.44 4.31 53.75
CA ARG A 134 20.39 5.36 53.71
C ARG A 134 19.05 4.82 53.21
N LEU A 135 19.07 3.70 52.51
CA LEU A 135 17.89 3.03 51.97
C LEU A 135 17.52 1.76 52.75
N SER A 136 18.07 1.58 53.96
CA SER A 136 17.78 0.43 54.84
C SER A 136 16.32 0.30 55.28
N TRP A 137 15.52 1.38 55.11
CA TRP A 137 14.07 1.36 55.34
C TRP A 137 13.29 0.59 54.27
N LEU A 138 13.89 0.29 53.12
CA LEU A 138 13.26 -0.55 52.09
C LEU A 138 13.23 -2.02 52.57
N PRO A 139 12.13 -2.74 52.33
CA PRO A 139 11.99 -4.15 52.73
C PRO A 139 12.82 -5.12 51.86
N VAL A 140 13.61 -4.61 50.91
CA VAL A 140 14.38 -5.38 49.92
C VAL A 140 15.81 -4.87 49.88
N GLU A 141 16.77 -5.78 49.73
CA GLU A 141 18.18 -5.42 49.58
C GLU A 141 18.41 -4.52 48.35
N VAL A 142 19.16 -3.44 48.54
CA VAL A 142 19.49 -2.48 47.48
C VAL A 142 20.62 -3.04 46.61
N LYS A 143 20.25 -3.74 45.53
CA LYS A 143 21.16 -4.37 44.58
C LYS A 143 20.79 -4.04 43.13
N VAL A 144 21.80 -3.99 42.25
CA VAL A 144 21.60 -3.82 40.79
C VAL A 144 20.68 -4.90 40.21
N SER A 145 20.73 -6.12 40.74
CA SER A 145 19.84 -7.21 40.30
C SER A 145 18.35 -6.91 40.54
N VAL A 146 18.02 -6.14 41.58
CA VAL A 146 16.64 -5.74 41.87
C VAL A 146 16.18 -4.67 40.87
N ALA A 147 17.06 -3.73 40.49
CA ALA A 147 16.78 -2.78 39.42
C ALA A 147 16.46 -3.52 38.10
N HIS A 148 17.26 -4.53 37.73
CA HIS A 148 16.98 -5.36 36.56
C HIS A 148 15.65 -6.13 36.67
N GLN A 149 15.29 -6.62 37.86
CA GLN A 149 13.97 -7.24 38.08
C GLN A 149 12.82 -6.25 37.90
N ILE A 150 12.96 -5.01 38.39
CA ILE A 150 12.00 -3.93 38.16
C ILE A 150 11.84 -3.64 36.67
N GLN A 151 12.96 -3.58 35.93
CA GLN A 151 12.95 -3.39 34.47
C GLN A 151 12.22 -4.53 33.74
N ILE A 152 12.49 -5.79 34.11
CA ILE A 152 11.81 -6.97 33.54
C ILE A 152 10.31 -6.92 33.84
N ALA A 153 9.94 -6.67 35.10
CA ALA A 153 8.55 -6.56 35.51
C ALA A 153 7.83 -5.44 34.75
N GLY A 154 8.47 -4.28 34.60
CA GLY A 154 7.96 -3.17 33.80
C GLY A 154 7.72 -3.56 32.33
N ALA A 155 8.68 -4.21 31.69
CA ALA A 155 8.53 -4.68 30.30
C ALA A 155 7.37 -5.67 30.14
N VAL A 156 7.20 -6.58 31.09
CA VAL A 156 6.12 -7.57 31.06
C VAL A 156 4.76 -6.93 31.31
N LEU A 157 4.62 -6.12 32.35
CA LEU A 157 3.35 -5.52 32.77
C LEU A 157 2.89 -4.42 31.82
N LEU A 158 3.80 -3.58 31.32
CA LEU A 158 3.46 -2.42 30.49
C LEU A 158 3.51 -2.71 29.00
N LEU A 159 4.06 -3.85 28.56
CA LEU A 159 4.17 -4.15 27.13
C LEU A 159 3.74 -5.57 26.79
N VAL A 160 4.37 -6.60 27.36
CA VAL A 160 4.10 -7.99 26.94
C VAL A 160 2.66 -8.40 27.20
N LEU A 161 2.16 -8.26 28.44
CA LEU A 161 0.78 -8.68 28.78
C LEU A 161 -0.28 -7.86 28.03
N PRO A 162 -0.20 -6.51 27.99
CA PRO A 162 -1.18 -5.73 27.25
C PRO A 162 -1.16 -6.00 25.74
N CYS A 163 0.03 -6.12 25.13
CA CYS A 163 0.12 -6.46 23.70
C CYS A 163 -0.40 -7.89 23.43
N SER A 164 -0.15 -8.85 24.33
CA SER A 164 -0.72 -10.21 24.21
C SER A 164 -2.25 -10.17 24.21
N TYR A 165 -2.84 -9.37 25.10
CA TYR A 165 -4.28 -9.15 25.15
C TYR A 165 -4.81 -8.52 23.85
N LEU A 166 -4.15 -7.45 23.36
CA LEU A 166 -4.56 -6.78 22.12
C LEU A 166 -4.44 -7.68 20.90
N ILE A 167 -3.37 -8.46 20.79
CA ILE A 167 -3.17 -9.45 19.72
C ILE A 167 -4.28 -10.51 19.76
N ALA A 168 -4.55 -11.09 20.93
CA ALA A 168 -5.60 -12.10 21.08
C ALA A 168 -6.99 -11.55 20.72
N ARG A 169 -7.25 -10.28 21.06
CA ARG A 169 -8.47 -9.58 20.68
C ARG A 169 -8.55 -9.36 19.17
N GLU A 170 -7.48 -8.89 18.54
CA GLU A 170 -7.42 -8.62 17.10
C GLU A 170 -7.60 -9.91 16.28
N LEU A 171 -7.01 -11.03 16.74
CA LEU A 171 -7.15 -12.33 16.10
C LEU A 171 -8.59 -12.89 16.14
N ARG A 172 -9.42 -12.45 17.10
CA ARG A 172 -10.84 -12.82 17.21
C ARG A 172 -11.77 -11.89 16.44
N GLY A 173 -11.29 -10.71 16.04
CA GLY A 173 -12.06 -9.69 15.32
C GLY A 173 -11.83 -9.73 13.80
N ASN A 174 -12.08 -8.59 13.14
CA ASN A 174 -11.77 -8.41 11.72
C ASN A 174 -10.24 -8.29 11.56
N ARG A 175 -9.61 -9.18 10.79
CA ARG A 175 -8.15 -9.34 10.76
C ARG A 175 -7.45 -8.16 10.08
N ASN A 176 -7.17 -7.08 10.83
CA ASN A 176 -6.30 -6.02 10.33
C ASN A 176 -4.82 -6.45 10.38
N ARG A 177 -4.31 -6.95 9.24
CA ARG A 177 -2.93 -7.45 9.12
C ARG A 177 -1.88 -6.40 9.50
N LYS A 178 -2.10 -5.13 9.14
CA LYS A 178 -1.18 -4.03 9.43
C LYS A 178 -1.09 -3.77 10.93
N GLN A 179 -2.23 -3.74 11.60
CA GLN A 179 -2.29 -3.56 13.05
C GLN A 179 -1.67 -4.73 13.80
N LEU A 180 -1.92 -5.97 13.34
CA LEU A 180 -1.34 -7.16 13.93
C LEU A 180 0.20 -7.13 13.85
N ALA A 181 0.77 -6.72 12.72
CA ALA A 181 2.22 -6.57 12.55
C ALA A 181 2.82 -5.57 13.55
N PHE A 182 2.12 -4.45 13.76
CA PHE A 182 2.55 -3.42 14.72
C PHE A 182 2.53 -3.95 16.17
N LEU A 183 1.43 -4.59 16.57
CA LEU A 183 1.28 -5.19 17.91
C LEU A 183 2.27 -6.32 18.15
N LEU A 184 2.53 -7.16 17.15
CA LEU A 184 3.54 -8.23 17.22
C LEU A 184 4.95 -7.64 17.39
N GLY A 185 5.27 -6.55 16.69
CA GLY A 185 6.57 -5.88 16.85
C GLY A 185 6.75 -5.26 18.24
N ALA A 186 5.70 -4.68 18.83
CA ALA A 186 5.70 -4.17 20.20
C ALA A 186 5.82 -5.32 21.22
N TRP A 187 5.06 -6.40 21.04
CA TRP A 187 5.14 -7.59 21.88
C TRP A 187 6.54 -8.22 21.86
N LEU A 188 7.11 -8.40 20.65
CA LEU A 188 8.45 -8.95 20.47
C LEU A 188 9.50 -8.06 21.14
N PHE A 189 9.38 -6.74 21.01
CA PHE A 189 10.26 -5.79 21.68
C PHE A 189 10.22 -5.98 23.20
N GLY A 190 9.03 -6.12 23.80
CA GLY A 190 8.86 -6.32 25.23
C GLY A 190 9.45 -7.64 25.72
N VAL A 191 9.25 -8.73 24.97
CA VAL A 191 9.81 -10.05 25.27
C VAL A 191 11.34 -10.00 25.22
N LEU A 192 11.92 -9.40 24.18
CA LEU A 192 13.37 -9.32 24.03
C LEU A 192 14.02 -8.36 25.03
N LEU A 193 13.32 -7.29 25.43
CA LEU A 193 13.72 -6.42 26.54
C LEU A 193 13.75 -7.19 27.87
N ALA A 194 12.73 -7.98 28.17
CA ALA A 194 12.68 -8.79 29.39
C ALA A 194 13.77 -9.87 29.39
N LEU A 195 13.92 -10.61 28.28
CA LEU A 195 14.92 -11.67 28.15
C LEU A 195 16.35 -11.11 28.23
N GLY A 196 16.67 -10.07 27.46
CA GLY A 196 18.01 -9.46 27.42
C GLY A 196 18.43 -8.76 28.71
N THR A 197 17.50 -8.50 29.63
CA THR A 197 17.79 -7.95 30.97
C THR A 197 17.99 -9.07 32.01
N SER A 198 17.60 -10.30 31.70
CA SER A 198 17.72 -11.43 32.62
C SER A 198 19.15 -11.99 32.66
N LYS A 199 19.55 -12.56 33.80
CA LYS A 199 20.90 -13.14 33.99
C LYS A 199 21.27 -14.26 33.02
N LEU A 200 20.29 -14.82 32.31
CA LEU A 200 20.47 -15.95 31.39
C LEU A 200 20.91 -15.52 29.98
N PHE A 201 20.83 -14.22 29.67
CA PHE A 201 20.97 -13.70 28.31
C PHE A 201 21.80 -12.42 28.31
N ASP A 202 22.51 -12.19 27.19
CA ASP A 202 23.36 -11.02 27.03
C ASP A 202 22.54 -9.78 26.58
N PHE A 203 22.99 -8.60 26.98
CA PHE A 203 22.42 -7.30 26.59
C PHE A 203 22.38 -7.11 25.06
N SER A 204 23.17 -7.85 24.30
CA SER A 204 23.13 -7.92 22.83
C SER A 204 21.74 -8.31 22.30
N ILE A 205 21.02 -9.20 22.98
CA ILE A 205 19.70 -9.69 22.56
C ILE A 205 18.67 -8.56 22.53
N TYR A 206 18.79 -7.62 23.46
CA TYR A 206 17.92 -6.45 23.50
C TYR A 206 18.06 -5.57 22.24
N TYR A 207 19.29 -5.27 21.82
CA TYR A 207 19.53 -4.40 20.67
C TYR A 207 19.23 -5.11 19.34
N ILE A 208 19.58 -6.39 19.23
CA ILE A 208 19.17 -7.22 18.09
C ILE A 208 17.64 -7.27 17.99
N GLY A 209 16.96 -7.45 19.12
CA GLY A 209 15.50 -7.40 19.17
C GLY A 209 14.91 -6.07 18.74
N SER A 210 15.55 -4.97 19.12
CA SER A 210 15.15 -3.63 18.69
C SER A 210 15.28 -3.46 17.16
N ILE A 211 16.32 -4.02 16.54
CA ILE A 211 16.49 -4.03 15.07
C ILE A 211 15.36 -4.85 14.42
N VAL A 212 15.09 -6.06 14.92
CA VAL A 212 14.03 -6.92 14.37
C VAL A 212 12.67 -6.23 14.47
N SER A 213 12.33 -5.66 15.62
CA SER A 213 11.11 -4.87 15.79
C SER A 213 11.05 -3.67 14.85
N ALA A 214 12.16 -2.96 14.65
CA ALA A 214 12.25 -1.84 13.72
C ALA A 214 11.97 -2.28 12.28
N LEU A 215 12.54 -3.41 11.85
CA LEU A 215 12.32 -3.98 10.51
C LEU A 215 10.87 -4.42 10.31
N CYS A 216 10.25 -5.07 11.30
CA CYS A 216 8.83 -5.43 11.25
C CYS A 216 7.95 -4.19 11.02
N TRP A 217 8.26 -3.09 11.70
CA TRP A 217 7.50 -1.85 11.57
C TRP A 217 7.78 -1.11 10.27
N ALA A 218 9.04 -1.08 9.81
CA ALA A 218 9.41 -0.53 8.50
C ALA A 218 8.70 -1.30 7.37
N TRP A 219 8.59 -2.62 7.48
CA TRP A 219 7.83 -3.44 6.56
C TRP A 219 6.33 -3.16 6.61
N ALA A 220 5.74 -3.03 7.80
CA ALA A 220 4.32 -2.66 7.93
C ALA A 220 4.03 -1.29 7.29
N VAL A 221 4.94 -0.32 7.45
CA VAL A 221 4.89 0.99 6.79
C VAL A 221 5.02 0.86 5.27
N TYR A 222 5.97 0.06 4.78
CA TYR A 222 6.16 -0.17 3.36
C TYR A 222 4.89 -0.77 2.71
N GLN A 223 4.29 -1.77 3.36
CA GLN A 223 3.02 -2.34 2.91
C GLN A 223 1.89 -1.32 2.90
N ASP A 224 1.81 -0.47 3.93
CA ASP A 224 0.81 0.61 4.01
C ASP A 224 0.90 1.56 2.81
N VAL A 225 2.11 1.98 2.45
CA VAL A 225 2.38 2.83 1.28
C VAL A 225 2.02 2.12 -0.04
N HIS A 226 2.37 0.83 -0.15
CA HIS A 226 2.18 0.07 -1.38
C HIS A 226 0.70 -0.25 -1.62
N ASP A 227 -0.02 -0.71 -0.59
CA ASP A 227 -1.46 -1.01 -0.65
C ASP A 227 -2.29 0.22 -1.01
N MET A 228 -1.90 1.41 -0.52
CA MET A 228 -2.59 2.66 -0.85
C MET A 228 -2.41 3.10 -2.30
N LYS A 229 -1.30 2.77 -2.95
CA LYS A 229 -1.02 3.21 -4.33
C LYS A 229 -1.56 2.23 -5.37
N GLY A 230 -1.33 0.92 -5.18
CA GLY A 230 -1.66 -0.09 -6.20
C GLY A 230 -3.16 -0.35 -6.36
N LYS A 231 -3.93 -0.42 -5.26
CA LYS A 231 -5.38 -0.67 -5.34
C LYS A 231 -6.14 0.54 -5.87
N VAL A 232 -5.72 1.74 -5.45
CA VAL A 232 -6.36 2.99 -5.87
C VAL A 232 -6.15 3.26 -7.36
N SER A 233 -4.95 2.97 -7.91
CA SER A 233 -4.72 3.10 -9.35
C SER A 233 -5.58 2.15 -10.17
N LEU A 234 -5.67 0.87 -9.75
CA LEU A 234 -6.53 -0.13 -10.39
C LEU A 234 -8.01 0.28 -10.39
N LEU A 235 -8.54 0.71 -9.23
CA LEU A 235 -9.94 1.16 -9.11
C LEU A 235 -10.24 2.37 -10.00
N LYS A 236 -9.28 3.29 -10.13
CA LYS A 236 -9.40 4.46 -11.02
C LYS A 236 -9.41 4.08 -12.50
N GLU A 237 -8.52 3.17 -12.91
CA GLU A 237 -8.50 2.64 -14.27
C GLU A 237 -9.82 1.94 -14.61
N GLU A 238 -10.35 1.13 -13.69
CA GLU A 238 -11.63 0.43 -13.87
C GLU A 238 -12.82 1.39 -13.96
N LEU A 239 -12.88 2.43 -13.11
CA LEU A 239 -13.87 3.51 -13.19
C LEU A 239 -13.82 4.23 -14.54
N GLN A 240 -12.62 4.55 -15.02
CA GLN A 240 -12.43 5.23 -16.30
C GLN A 240 -12.93 4.35 -17.46
N LEU A 241 -12.63 3.05 -17.45
CA LEU A 241 -13.09 2.10 -18.47
C LEU A 241 -14.61 1.97 -18.49
N LEU A 242 -15.27 1.95 -17.33
CA LEU A 242 -16.72 1.91 -17.22
C LEU A 242 -17.37 3.14 -17.86
N VAL A 243 -16.89 4.35 -17.54
CA VAL A 243 -17.43 5.59 -18.14
C VAL A 243 -17.14 5.65 -19.64
N GLN A 244 -15.93 5.25 -20.07
CA GLN A 244 -15.60 5.20 -21.48
C GLN A 244 -16.42 4.18 -22.28
N SER A 245 -17.02 3.18 -21.65
CA SER A 245 -17.89 2.21 -22.33
C SER A 245 -19.15 2.86 -22.94
N GLY A 246 -19.54 4.05 -22.46
CA GLY A 246 -20.77 4.74 -22.87
C GLY A 246 -22.04 3.99 -22.46
N ASP A 247 -21.95 3.09 -21.48
CA ASP A 247 -23.10 2.39 -20.93
C ASP A 247 -23.68 3.23 -19.79
N ALA A 248 -24.94 3.66 -19.94
CA ALA A 248 -25.63 4.44 -18.91
C ALA A 248 -26.03 3.57 -17.69
N SER A 249 -25.97 2.23 -17.80
CA SER A 249 -26.32 1.31 -16.73
C SER A 249 -25.18 1.02 -15.73
N ILE A 250 -24.07 1.75 -15.82
CA ILE A 250 -22.86 1.56 -14.98
C ILE A 250 -23.01 1.96 -13.50
N ALA A 251 -24.11 2.61 -13.12
CA ALA A 251 -24.30 3.18 -11.79
C ALA A 251 -24.02 2.19 -10.62
N PRO A 252 -24.43 0.90 -10.66
CA PRO A 252 -24.13 -0.05 -9.60
C PRO A 252 -22.62 -0.38 -9.47
N ASP A 253 -21.93 -0.50 -10.61
CA ASP A 253 -20.50 -0.80 -10.65
C ASP A 253 -19.68 0.40 -10.17
N VAL A 254 -20.07 1.62 -10.59
CA VAL A 254 -19.47 2.87 -10.10
C VAL A 254 -19.67 3.01 -8.59
N GLU A 255 -20.88 2.76 -8.08
CA GLU A 255 -21.17 2.82 -6.64
C GLU A 255 -20.28 1.86 -5.84
N LYS A 256 -20.12 0.63 -6.33
CA LYS A 256 -19.24 -0.37 -5.71
C LYS A 256 -17.79 0.10 -5.66
N LEU A 257 -17.23 0.56 -6.78
CA LEU A 257 -15.83 1.01 -6.86
C LEU A 257 -15.57 2.25 -6.00
N LEU A 258 -16.53 3.18 -5.92
CA LEU A 258 -16.44 4.34 -5.03
C LEU A 258 -16.51 3.94 -3.55
N GLY A 259 -17.28 2.91 -3.21
CA GLY A 259 -17.30 2.30 -1.87
C GLY A 259 -15.94 1.70 -1.49
N ASP A 260 -15.32 0.94 -2.39
CA ASP A 260 -13.99 0.36 -2.19
C ASP A 260 -12.91 1.47 -1.99
N LEU A 261 -13.02 2.56 -2.75
CA LEU A 261 -12.14 3.73 -2.61
C LEU A 261 -12.29 4.46 -1.28
N GLU A 262 -13.51 4.51 -0.73
CA GLU A 262 -13.77 5.05 0.59
C GLU A 262 -13.19 4.18 1.70
N GLU A 263 -13.38 2.85 1.61
CA GLU A 263 -12.80 1.91 2.57
C GLU A 263 -11.26 2.05 2.60
N LEU A 264 -10.63 2.17 1.43
CA LEU A 264 -9.20 2.43 1.30
C LEU A 264 -8.76 3.79 1.84
N SER A 265 -9.68 4.70 2.12
CA SER A 265 -9.41 6.00 2.73
C SER A 265 -9.39 5.93 4.27
N GLU A 266 -9.67 4.75 4.86
CA GLU A 266 -9.58 4.44 6.31
C GLU A 266 -10.29 5.49 7.20
N GLY A 267 -11.41 6.06 6.72
CA GLY A 267 -12.17 7.09 7.43
C GLY A 267 -11.53 8.48 7.47
N ASN A 268 -10.48 8.74 6.68
CA ASN A 268 -9.91 10.08 6.52
C ASN A 268 -10.63 10.87 5.42
N LEU A 269 -11.46 11.83 5.85
CA LEU A 269 -12.21 12.73 4.98
C LEU A 269 -11.34 13.53 3.99
N ALA A 270 -10.16 14.01 4.41
CA ALA A 270 -9.28 14.80 3.54
C ALA A 270 -8.62 13.93 2.44
N VAL A 271 -8.25 12.70 2.78
CA VAL A 271 -7.72 11.73 1.81
C VAL A 271 -8.82 11.31 0.84
N TYR A 272 -10.03 11.07 1.34
CA TYR A 272 -11.19 10.76 0.52
C TYR A 272 -11.48 11.88 -0.48
N LYS A 273 -11.60 13.14 -0.03
CA LYS A 273 -11.77 14.32 -0.89
C LYS A 273 -10.74 14.41 -2.01
N MET A 274 -9.46 14.24 -1.66
CA MET A 274 -8.37 14.26 -2.63
C MET A 274 -8.56 13.19 -3.72
N ARG A 275 -8.89 11.95 -3.34
CA ARG A 275 -9.09 10.84 -4.28
C ARG A 275 -10.32 11.04 -5.16
N VAL A 276 -11.41 11.51 -4.56
CA VAL A 276 -12.67 11.83 -5.25
C VAL A 276 -12.44 12.93 -6.30
N ARG A 277 -11.67 13.99 -5.98
CA ARG A 277 -11.28 15.03 -6.96
C ARG A 277 -10.43 14.50 -8.10
N GLU A 278 -9.51 13.60 -7.80
CA GLU A 278 -8.67 12.98 -8.82
C GLU A 278 -9.50 12.12 -9.78
N ILE A 279 -10.45 11.34 -9.27
CA ILE A 279 -11.40 10.58 -10.09
C ILE A 279 -12.24 11.53 -10.94
N LEU A 280 -12.83 12.57 -10.34
CA LEU A 280 -13.61 13.56 -11.07
C LEU A 280 -12.81 14.14 -12.25
N SER A 281 -11.56 14.52 -12.02
CA SER A 281 -10.65 15.03 -13.07
C SER A 281 -10.38 13.99 -14.15
N MET A 282 -10.07 12.74 -13.76
CA MET A 282 -9.84 11.65 -14.71
C MET A 282 -11.06 11.35 -15.59
N LEU A 283 -12.27 11.37 -15.02
CA LEU A 283 -13.50 11.15 -15.78
C LEU A 283 -13.74 12.29 -16.77
N THR A 284 -13.56 13.54 -16.33
CA THR A 284 -13.63 14.72 -17.20
C THR A 284 -12.64 14.61 -18.36
N ASP A 285 -11.37 14.30 -18.08
CA ASP A 285 -10.33 14.14 -19.10
C ASP A 285 -10.66 13.01 -20.08
N ALA A 286 -11.19 11.89 -19.59
CA ALA A 286 -11.62 10.78 -20.42
C ALA A 286 -12.76 11.16 -21.39
N THR A 287 -13.70 12.00 -20.94
CA THR A 287 -14.79 12.51 -21.78
C THR A 287 -14.29 13.54 -22.81
N ILE A 288 -13.37 14.42 -22.42
CA ILE A 288 -12.72 15.36 -23.36
C ILE A 288 -11.99 14.57 -24.46
N GLN A 289 -11.21 13.56 -24.08
CA GLN A 289 -10.52 12.67 -25.03
C GLN A 289 -11.48 11.89 -25.94
N ALA A 290 -12.71 11.63 -25.46
CA ALA A 290 -13.76 11.00 -26.25
C ALA A 290 -14.45 11.96 -27.24
N GLY A 291 -14.11 13.25 -27.23
CA GLY A 291 -14.66 14.27 -28.13
C GLY A 291 -15.68 15.20 -27.47
N GLY A 292 -15.80 15.19 -26.15
CA GLY A 292 -16.69 16.11 -25.42
C GLY A 292 -16.19 17.57 -25.42
N ASP A 293 -17.11 18.51 -25.22
CA ASP A 293 -16.80 19.95 -25.15
C ASP A 293 -15.92 20.27 -23.94
N SER A 294 -14.66 20.60 -24.20
CA SER A 294 -13.66 20.90 -23.18
C SER A 294 -14.03 22.07 -22.28
N ASP A 295 -14.59 23.15 -22.82
CA ASP A 295 -14.89 24.35 -22.02
C ASP A 295 -16.04 24.10 -21.06
N MET A 296 -17.07 23.37 -21.53
CA MET A 296 -18.19 22.96 -20.71
C MET A 296 -17.75 21.99 -19.62
N LEU A 297 -16.97 20.97 -19.97
CA LEU A 297 -16.51 19.92 -19.06
C LEU A 297 -15.56 20.45 -17.97
N VAL A 298 -14.65 21.37 -18.31
CA VAL A 298 -13.75 22.01 -17.33
C VAL A 298 -14.54 22.86 -16.32
N ARG A 299 -15.53 23.63 -16.77
CA ARG A 299 -16.38 24.43 -15.87
C ARG A 299 -17.18 23.53 -14.93
N ARG A 300 -17.80 22.48 -15.48
CA ARG A 300 -18.57 21.51 -14.72
C ARG A 300 -17.71 20.80 -13.66
N ASN A 301 -16.49 20.39 -14.03
CA ASN A 301 -15.52 19.82 -13.10
C ASN A 301 -15.19 20.79 -11.94
N ALA A 302 -14.95 22.06 -12.23
CA ALA A 302 -14.65 23.06 -11.22
C ALA A 302 -15.81 23.24 -10.21
N ASP A 303 -17.05 23.33 -10.70
CA ASP A 303 -18.25 23.48 -9.87
C ASP A 303 -18.47 22.26 -8.95
N LEU A 304 -18.32 21.05 -9.48
CA LEU A 304 -18.45 19.81 -8.71
C LEU A 304 -17.28 19.66 -7.72
N GLY A 305 -16.07 20.06 -8.11
CA GLY A 305 -14.91 20.13 -7.24
C GLY A 305 -15.14 21.04 -6.03
N GLN A 306 -15.76 22.20 -6.23
CA GLN A 306 -16.13 23.10 -5.13
C GLN A 306 -17.16 22.47 -4.19
N LYS A 307 -18.18 21.77 -4.73
CA LYS A 307 -19.15 21.03 -3.90
C LYS A 307 -18.47 19.97 -3.03
N ILE A 308 -17.58 19.17 -3.60
CA ILE A 308 -16.78 18.16 -2.88
C ILE A 308 -15.92 18.80 -1.79
N ASP A 309 -15.22 19.89 -2.11
CA ASP A 309 -14.36 20.58 -1.16
C ASP A 309 -15.15 21.15 0.03
N SER A 310 -16.40 21.58 -0.20
CA SER A 310 -17.30 22.12 0.84
C SER A 310 -18.05 21.05 1.66
N SER A 311 -18.23 19.84 1.13
CA SER A 311 -18.99 18.77 1.82
C SER A 311 -18.23 18.18 3.01
N SER A 312 -18.95 17.76 4.04
CA SER A 312 -18.38 17.00 5.17
C SER A 312 -18.90 15.56 5.25
N ASP A 313 -19.72 15.15 4.27
CA ASP A 313 -20.42 13.87 4.24
C ASP A 313 -19.90 12.98 3.10
N PRO A 314 -19.25 11.85 3.39
CA PRO A 314 -18.78 10.88 2.39
C PRO A 314 -19.87 10.46 1.39
N ASP A 315 -21.11 10.26 1.85
CA ASP A 315 -22.20 9.81 1.01
C ASP A 315 -22.62 10.89 -0.01
N GLU A 316 -22.57 12.16 0.39
CA GLU A 316 -22.82 13.30 -0.52
C GLU A 316 -21.74 13.40 -1.60
N MET A 317 -20.47 13.29 -1.23
CA MET A 317 -19.35 13.30 -2.20
C MET A 317 -19.43 12.12 -3.17
N ARG A 318 -19.82 10.95 -2.66
CA ARG A 318 -20.02 9.75 -3.49
C ARG A 318 -21.16 9.95 -4.48
N ALA A 319 -22.28 10.49 -4.02
CA ALA A 319 -23.43 10.79 -4.88
C ALA A 319 -23.06 11.76 -6.00
N VAL A 320 -22.24 12.78 -5.72
CA VAL A 320 -21.73 13.73 -6.71
C VAL A 320 -20.92 13.02 -7.80
N VAL A 321 -19.92 12.21 -7.44
CA VAL A 321 -19.07 11.54 -8.44
C VAL A 321 -19.84 10.47 -9.19
N ARG A 322 -20.76 9.75 -8.54
CA ARG A 322 -21.63 8.78 -9.22
C ARG A 322 -22.52 9.46 -10.25
N SER A 323 -23.19 10.55 -9.88
CA SER A 323 -24.04 11.32 -10.82
C SER A 323 -23.22 11.77 -12.02
N GLU A 324 -22.02 12.28 -11.77
CA GLU A 324 -21.15 12.74 -12.84
C GLU A 324 -20.67 11.60 -13.74
N ALA A 325 -20.28 10.46 -13.17
CA ALA A 325 -19.87 9.30 -13.96
C ALA A 325 -20.98 8.82 -14.91
N VAL A 326 -22.24 8.84 -14.45
CA VAL A 326 -23.39 8.51 -15.29
C VAL A 326 -23.62 9.55 -16.38
N GLU A 327 -23.67 10.84 -16.03
CA GLU A 327 -23.88 11.92 -17.00
C GLU A 327 -22.77 11.96 -18.06
N LEU A 328 -21.50 11.76 -17.67
CA LEU A 328 -20.39 11.70 -18.59
C LEU A 328 -20.46 10.46 -19.50
N SER A 329 -20.90 9.31 -18.99
CA SER A 329 -21.13 8.10 -19.80
C SER A 329 -22.22 8.32 -20.85
N GLU A 330 -23.30 9.01 -20.49
CA GLU A 330 -24.39 9.40 -21.40
C GLU A 330 -23.90 10.38 -22.47
N MET A 331 -23.19 11.45 -22.09
CA MET A 331 -22.59 12.38 -23.05
C MET A 331 -21.67 11.64 -24.03
N ILE A 332 -20.86 10.71 -23.52
CA ILE A 332 -19.98 9.88 -24.32
C ILE A 332 -20.77 9.00 -25.33
N ALA A 333 -21.93 8.47 -24.92
CA ALA A 333 -22.79 7.66 -25.79
C ALA A 333 -23.40 8.49 -26.93
N GLU A 334 -23.62 9.78 -26.69
CA GLU A 334 -24.15 10.77 -27.63
C GLU A 334 -23.10 11.43 -28.52
N ILE A 335 -21.88 10.88 -28.61
CA ILE A 335 -20.85 11.33 -29.58
C ILE A 335 -20.87 10.36 -30.79
N PRO A 336 -21.77 10.58 -31.79
CA PRO A 336 -22.16 9.57 -32.78
C PRO A 336 -21.13 9.30 -33.89
N GLU A 337 -20.24 10.24 -34.24
CA GLU A 337 -19.56 10.19 -35.54
C GLU A 337 -18.07 9.86 -35.49
N GLN A 338 -17.34 10.30 -34.45
CA GLN A 338 -15.90 10.03 -34.33
C GLN A 338 -15.58 8.72 -33.60
N ARG A 339 -16.43 8.24 -32.70
CA ARG A 339 -16.10 7.14 -31.78
C ARG A 339 -16.22 5.76 -32.42
N ALA A 340 -17.29 5.54 -33.18
CA ALA A 340 -17.47 4.33 -33.98
C ALA A 340 -16.44 4.26 -35.12
N SER A 341 -16.17 5.39 -35.80
CA SER A 341 -15.15 5.46 -36.84
C SER A 341 -13.73 5.26 -36.28
N ALA A 342 -13.32 5.99 -35.23
CA ALA A 342 -11.97 5.88 -34.68
C ALA A 342 -11.68 4.50 -34.05
N THR A 343 -12.66 3.89 -33.38
CA THR A 343 -12.49 2.53 -32.82
C THR A 343 -12.34 1.50 -33.93
N VAL A 344 -13.17 1.59 -34.97
CA VAL A 344 -13.09 0.72 -36.14
C VAL A 344 -11.76 0.92 -36.87
N GLU A 345 -11.35 2.16 -37.13
CA GLU A 345 -10.09 2.45 -37.84
C GLU A 345 -8.86 2.02 -37.03
N ARG A 346 -8.85 2.23 -35.70
CA ARG A 346 -7.77 1.71 -34.84
C ARG A 346 -7.72 0.18 -34.84
N ALA A 347 -8.88 -0.47 -34.81
CA ALA A 347 -8.95 -1.94 -34.85
C ALA A 347 -8.51 -2.47 -36.22
N LYS A 348 -8.89 -1.83 -37.33
CA LYS A 348 -8.40 -2.15 -38.67
C LYS A 348 -6.88 -1.97 -38.75
N ALA A 349 -6.35 -0.82 -38.36
CA ALA A 349 -4.91 -0.56 -38.39
C ALA A 349 -4.11 -1.59 -37.58
N TYR A 350 -4.63 -1.98 -36.40
CA TYR A 350 -4.01 -3.03 -35.60
C TYR A 350 -4.05 -4.39 -36.29
N ILE A 351 -5.19 -4.76 -36.88
CA ILE A 351 -5.32 -6.00 -37.66
C ILE A 351 -4.35 -5.96 -38.85
N GLU A 352 -4.27 -4.86 -39.57
CA GLU A 352 -3.40 -4.71 -40.75
C GLU A 352 -1.92 -4.82 -40.40
N ALA A 353 -1.51 -4.33 -39.23
CA ALA A 353 -0.13 -4.44 -38.75
C ALA A 353 0.23 -5.84 -38.22
N HIS A 354 -0.74 -6.57 -37.68
CA HIS A 354 -0.50 -7.82 -36.93
C HIS A 354 -1.20 -9.05 -37.53
N PHE A 355 -1.77 -8.96 -38.74
CA PHE A 355 -2.61 -10.03 -39.31
C PHE A 355 -1.93 -11.39 -39.41
N ALA A 356 -0.60 -11.43 -39.54
CA ALA A 356 0.18 -12.66 -39.66
C ALA A 356 0.40 -13.38 -38.30
N GLU A 357 0.10 -12.73 -37.19
CA GLU A 357 0.26 -13.28 -35.83
C GLU A 357 -0.96 -14.12 -35.40
N ASP A 358 -0.87 -14.81 -34.26
CA ASP A 358 -2.00 -15.51 -33.64
C ASP A 358 -2.96 -14.51 -32.96
N LEU A 359 -3.70 -13.80 -33.82
CA LEU A 359 -4.58 -12.70 -33.44
C LEU A 359 -5.97 -13.22 -33.05
N ASN A 360 -6.45 -12.83 -31.87
CA ASN A 360 -7.83 -13.09 -31.42
C ASN A 360 -8.53 -11.82 -30.92
N VAL A 361 -9.86 -11.88 -30.80
CA VAL A 361 -10.67 -10.70 -30.41
C VAL A 361 -10.26 -10.14 -29.06
N ASP A 362 -9.90 -11.00 -28.08
CA ASP A 362 -9.48 -10.56 -26.76
C ASP A 362 -8.13 -9.83 -26.79
N SER A 363 -7.20 -10.28 -27.64
CA SER A 363 -5.90 -9.62 -27.85
C SER A 363 -6.04 -8.24 -28.50
N ILE A 364 -6.92 -8.10 -29.50
CA ILE A 364 -7.21 -6.81 -30.14
C ILE A 364 -7.89 -5.89 -29.12
N ALA A 365 -8.89 -6.38 -28.39
CA ALA A 365 -9.59 -5.59 -27.39
C ALA A 365 -8.63 -5.09 -26.30
N GLY A 366 -7.74 -5.95 -25.80
CA GLY A 366 -6.69 -5.59 -24.85
C GLY A 366 -5.73 -4.52 -25.39
N ALA A 367 -5.28 -4.65 -26.64
CA ALA A 367 -4.39 -3.68 -27.27
C ALA A 367 -5.04 -2.29 -27.47
N LEU A 368 -6.36 -2.24 -27.60
CA LEU A 368 -7.12 -1.00 -27.73
C LEU A 368 -7.64 -0.45 -26.38
N GLY A 369 -7.47 -1.17 -25.27
CA GLY A 369 -8.03 -0.80 -23.96
C GLY A 369 -9.55 -0.94 -23.89
N LEU A 370 -10.13 -1.88 -24.63
CA LEU A 370 -11.57 -2.10 -24.74
C LEU A 370 -11.96 -3.46 -24.17
N SER A 371 -13.22 -3.59 -23.73
CA SER A 371 -13.79 -4.91 -23.48
C SER A 371 -14.10 -5.63 -24.81
N ARG A 372 -14.05 -6.96 -24.80
CA ARG A 372 -14.39 -7.81 -25.95
C ARG A 372 -15.76 -7.46 -26.53
N SER A 373 -16.76 -7.34 -25.67
CA SER A 373 -18.15 -7.04 -26.06
C SER A 373 -18.26 -5.68 -26.74
N HIS A 374 -17.52 -4.68 -26.23
CA HIS A 374 -17.49 -3.34 -26.80
C HIS A 374 -16.87 -3.35 -28.20
N LEU A 375 -15.68 -3.96 -28.36
CA LEU A 375 -15.03 -4.09 -29.67
C LEU A 375 -15.94 -4.79 -30.68
N MET A 376 -16.54 -5.92 -30.32
CA MET A 376 -17.41 -6.67 -31.24
C MET A 376 -18.63 -5.85 -31.70
N ARG A 377 -19.24 -5.10 -30.78
CA ARG A 377 -20.41 -4.27 -31.07
C ARG A 377 -20.04 -3.12 -31.99
N GLU A 378 -19.05 -2.31 -31.62
CA GLU A 378 -18.66 -1.13 -32.41
C GLU A 378 -18.07 -1.53 -33.76
N PHE A 379 -17.26 -2.60 -33.80
CA PHE A 379 -16.68 -3.06 -35.06
C PHE A 379 -17.76 -3.54 -36.04
N LYS A 380 -18.76 -4.30 -35.57
CA LYS A 380 -19.87 -4.75 -36.42
C LYS A 380 -20.77 -3.58 -36.85
N LYS A 381 -21.03 -2.64 -35.95
CA LYS A 381 -21.85 -1.45 -36.22
C LYS A 381 -21.19 -0.54 -37.25
N GLY A 382 -19.89 -0.27 -37.12
CA GLY A 382 -19.17 0.69 -37.97
C GLY A 382 -18.54 0.10 -39.23
N SER A 383 -18.19 -1.20 -39.26
CA SER A 383 -17.63 -1.85 -40.46
C SER A 383 -18.64 -2.70 -41.25
N GLY A 384 -19.81 -3.00 -40.67
CA GLY A 384 -20.77 -3.96 -41.21
C GLY A 384 -20.36 -5.44 -41.08
N HIS A 385 -19.14 -5.70 -40.60
CA HIS A 385 -18.55 -7.04 -40.51
C HIS A 385 -18.10 -7.35 -39.09
N THR A 386 -18.00 -8.62 -38.73
CA THR A 386 -17.33 -9.01 -37.47
C THR A 386 -15.81 -8.88 -37.61
N VAL A 387 -15.11 -8.71 -36.48
CA VAL A 387 -13.64 -8.66 -36.41
C VAL A 387 -13.00 -9.86 -37.14
N ASN A 388 -13.49 -11.08 -36.86
CA ASN A 388 -12.96 -12.31 -37.49
C ASN A 388 -13.21 -12.36 -39.00
N GLN A 389 -14.35 -11.83 -39.47
CA GLN A 389 -14.63 -11.75 -40.91
C GLN A 389 -13.65 -10.79 -41.58
N PHE A 390 -13.43 -9.61 -41.00
CA PHE A 390 -12.47 -8.63 -41.54
C PHE A 390 -11.06 -9.19 -41.58
N LEU A 391 -10.58 -9.81 -40.48
CA LEU A 391 -9.27 -10.46 -40.44
C LEU A 391 -9.14 -11.56 -41.51
N THR A 392 -10.18 -12.39 -41.68
CA THR A 392 -10.18 -13.43 -42.71
C THR A 392 -10.08 -12.82 -44.10
N THR A 393 -10.90 -11.81 -44.42
CA THR A 393 -10.86 -11.14 -45.73
C THR A 393 -9.49 -10.51 -45.98
N TYR A 394 -8.94 -9.80 -44.99
CA TYR A 394 -7.63 -9.16 -45.12
C TYR A 394 -6.51 -10.19 -45.37
N ARG A 395 -6.47 -11.29 -44.60
CA ARG A 395 -5.51 -12.39 -44.82
C ARG A 395 -5.60 -12.98 -46.22
N ILE A 396 -6.81 -13.15 -46.76
CA ILE A 396 -7.00 -13.66 -48.11
C ILE A 396 -6.54 -12.67 -49.17
N GLU A 397 -6.80 -11.36 -49.01
CA GLU A 397 -6.28 -10.35 -49.94
C GLU A 397 -4.75 -10.32 -49.94
N GLN A 398 -4.11 -10.37 -48.77
CA GLN A 398 -2.65 -10.49 -48.69
C GLN A 398 -2.13 -11.81 -49.30
N ALA A 399 -2.86 -12.91 -49.12
CA ALA A 399 -2.51 -14.19 -49.72
C ALA A 399 -2.55 -14.15 -51.25
N LYS A 400 -3.54 -13.48 -51.85
CA LYS A 400 -3.61 -13.32 -53.32
C LYS A 400 -2.35 -12.64 -53.88
N VAL A 401 -1.82 -11.65 -53.17
CA VAL A 401 -0.58 -10.96 -53.55
C VAL A 401 0.62 -11.91 -53.46
N LEU A 402 0.74 -12.64 -52.36
CA LEU A 402 1.87 -13.54 -52.11
C LEU A 402 1.87 -14.80 -53.00
N LEU A 403 0.71 -15.28 -53.44
CA LEU A 403 0.57 -16.46 -54.30
C LEU A 403 1.20 -16.28 -55.69
N ALA A 404 1.50 -15.06 -56.12
CA ALA A 404 2.23 -14.82 -57.36
C ALA A 404 3.64 -15.44 -57.33
N ASP A 405 4.33 -15.32 -56.18
CA ASP A 405 5.77 -15.60 -56.07
C ASP A 405 6.11 -16.69 -55.03
N LYS A 406 5.13 -17.17 -54.25
CA LYS A 406 5.35 -18.14 -53.16
C LYS A 406 4.54 -19.43 -53.33
N SER A 407 4.97 -20.49 -52.64
CA SER A 407 4.19 -21.73 -52.56
C SER A 407 2.92 -21.50 -51.74
N VAL A 408 1.89 -22.32 -51.98
CA VAL A 408 0.62 -22.28 -51.22
C VAL A 408 0.87 -22.45 -49.72
N THR A 409 1.81 -23.33 -49.36
CA THR A 409 2.15 -23.62 -47.96
C THR A 409 2.85 -22.44 -47.30
N ASP A 410 3.84 -21.83 -47.96
CA ASP A 410 4.55 -20.68 -47.39
C ASP A 410 3.62 -19.47 -47.26
N THR A 411 2.79 -19.24 -48.28
CA THR A 411 1.75 -18.20 -48.25
C THR A 411 0.81 -18.39 -47.06
N ALA A 412 0.37 -19.62 -46.78
CA ALA A 412 -0.52 -19.90 -45.66
C ALA A 412 0.09 -19.46 -44.32
N PHE A 413 1.36 -19.81 -44.08
CA PHE A 413 2.05 -19.42 -42.86
C PHE A 413 2.33 -17.92 -42.79
N ASP A 414 2.75 -17.30 -43.90
CA ASP A 414 3.08 -15.87 -43.97
C ASP A 414 1.87 -14.96 -43.71
N VAL A 415 0.65 -15.43 -43.99
CA VAL A 415 -0.59 -14.69 -43.70
C VAL A 415 -1.26 -15.11 -42.39
N GLY A 416 -0.57 -15.89 -41.54
CA GLY A 416 -1.00 -16.21 -40.18
C GLY A 416 -1.93 -17.42 -40.05
N TYR A 417 -1.90 -18.37 -40.99
CA TYR A 417 -2.52 -19.69 -40.80
C TYR A 417 -1.47 -20.73 -40.40
N ASN A 418 -1.77 -21.49 -39.35
CA ASN A 418 -0.90 -22.57 -38.88
C ASN A 418 -1.14 -23.90 -39.64
N ASN A 419 -2.03 -23.91 -40.63
CA ASN A 419 -2.41 -25.11 -41.38
C ASN A 419 -2.79 -24.76 -42.83
N SER A 420 -1.95 -25.20 -43.78
CA SER A 420 -2.11 -24.98 -45.22
C SER A 420 -3.40 -25.59 -45.81
N ASN A 421 -3.88 -26.73 -45.28
CA ASN A 421 -5.14 -27.33 -45.73
C ASN A 421 -6.34 -26.49 -45.31
N TYR A 422 -6.34 -25.99 -44.06
CA TYR A 422 -7.40 -25.10 -43.57
C TYR A 422 -7.40 -23.77 -44.34
N PHE A 423 -6.22 -23.19 -44.56
CA PHE A 423 -6.04 -22.02 -45.43
C PHE A 423 -6.68 -22.25 -46.80
N SER A 424 -6.38 -23.39 -47.46
CA SER A 424 -6.94 -23.72 -48.77
C SER A 424 -8.46 -23.79 -48.78
N THR A 425 -9.08 -24.33 -47.73
CA THR A 425 -10.55 -24.32 -47.57
C THR A 425 -11.10 -22.90 -47.42
N VAL A 426 -10.47 -22.07 -46.58
CA VAL A 426 -10.91 -20.68 -46.36
C VAL A 426 -10.72 -19.83 -47.62
N PHE A 427 -9.58 -19.96 -48.30
CA PHE A 427 -9.28 -19.27 -49.54
C PHE A 427 -10.30 -19.61 -50.63
N LYS A 428 -10.61 -20.90 -50.83
CA LYS A 428 -11.65 -21.32 -51.78
C LYS A 428 -13.03 -20.80 -51.42
N LYS A 429 -13.37 -20.75 -50.13
CA LYS A 429 -14.65 -20.20 -49.67
C LYS A 429 -14.76 -18.70 -49.98
N GLN A 430 -13.66 -17.95 -49.85
CA GLN A 430 -13.66 -16.49 -50.06
C GLN A 430 -13.49 -16.09 -51.54
N THR A 431 -12.80 -16.89 -52.34
CA THR A 431 -12.45 -16.54 -53.73
C THR A 431 -13.17 -17.36 -54.80
N GLY A 432 -13.76 -18.50 -54.42
CA GLY A 432 -14.34 -19.47 -55.35
C GLY A 432 -13.33 -20.44 -55.98
N MET A 433 -12.01 -20.18 -55.86
CA MET A 433 -10.94 -20.99 -56.44
C MET A 433 -10.01 -21.54 -55.36
N SER A 434 -9.42 -22.73 -55.57
CA SER A 434 -8.34 -23.15 -54.67
C SER A 434 -7.10 -22.24 -54.85
N PRO A 435 -6.22 -22.12 -53.83
CA PRO A 435 -4.98 -21.35 -53.98
C PRO A 435 -4.13 -21.77 -55.19
N VAL A 436 -4.09 -23.07 -55.50
CA VAL A 436 -3.39 -23.62 -56.67
C VAL A 436 -4.04 -23.15 -57.97
N GLN A 437 -5.37 -23.24 -58.08
CA GLN A 437 -6.10 -22.75 -59.26
C GLN A 437 -5.93 -21.25 -59.45
N PHE A 438 -5.91 -20.49 -58.35
CA PHE A 438 -5.64 -19.05 -58.39
C PHE A 438 -4.22 -18.77 -58.89
N GLN A 439 -3.22 -19.48 -58.39
CA GLN A 439 -1.83 -19.35 -58.83
C GLN A 439 -1.63 -19.72 -60.30
N GLU A 440 -2.31 -20.74 -60.81
CA GLU A 440 -2.32 -21.08 -62.25
C GLU A 440 -2.96 -19.98 -63.09
N SER A 441 -4.03 -19.35 -62.60
CA SER A 441 -4.71 -18.24 -63.29
C SER A 441 -3.87 -16.96 -63.39
N LEU A 442 -2.83 -16.81 -62.56
CA LEU A 442 -1.89 -15.68 -62.65
C LEU A 442 -0.78 -15.91 -63.69
N LYS A 443 -0.58 -17.15 -64.15
CA LYS A 443 0.49 -17.56 -65.08
C LYS A 443 0.03 -17.67 -66.53
N GLY A 444 -1.27 -17.57 -66.79
CA GLY A 444 -1.88 -17.50 -68.13
C GLY A 444 -2.42 -16.11 -68.39
#